data_AF-A0A1D8A6M8-F1
#
_entry.id   AF-A0A1D8A6M8-F1
#
_cell.length_a   1.000
_cell.length_b   1.000
_cell.length_c   1.000
_cell.angle_alpha   90.00
_cell.angle_beta   90.00
_cell.angle_gamma   90.00
#
_symmetry.space_group_name_H-M   'P 1'
#
loop_
_entity.id
_entity.type
_entity.pdbx_description
1 polymer ?
#
loop_
_entity_poly.entity_id
_entity_poly.type
_entity_poly.pdbx_seq_one_letter_code
_entity_poly.pdbx_strand_id
1 'polypeptide(L)'
;MVEFYVAQEAGFLATAGLEPDVNYAQNGAVATQLVASDHGDVGLITLEPYVASFDKGMGGKFIATIGDQNLFYVGVPVDSDITTFAQLEGKTIGVLSMGSSSIYYAKAMAKEAGFTLADTSFAPVGMGDSALNALRTNQVQALALHRPAFAALERSGFAFRYFKDDAISGFSNYGLFVSDATLAGQRDKLVRFLGAMLKAELFVKTNPEAALRIYWKIQPEARPAGDEAAAVEVGLSELNFELDNASGNERIRPFDADRTQGLLDVLKSEGVASASITVSDIVDGSLFAEAAALVDRDAVVQLATDWKN
;
A
#
# COMPACT_ATOMS: atom_id res chain seq x y z
N MET A 1 1.44 7.40 1.47
CA MET A 1 2.19 7.70 0.24
C MET A 1 2.82 9.08 0.42
N VAL A 2 4.15 9.18 0.42
CA VAL A 2 4.88 10.44 0.63
C VAL A 2 4.73 11.37 -0.59
N GLU A 3 4.65 10.76 -1.77
CA GLU A 3 4.51 11.38 -3.08
C GLU A 3 3.29 12.32 -3.14
N PHE A 4 2.18 11.99 -2.47
CA PHE A 4 1.01 12.87 -2.44
C PHE A 4 1.33 14.21 -1.77
N TYR A 5 1.99 14.16 -0.61
CA TYR A 5 2.36 15.36 0.15
C TYR A 5 3.43 16.17 -0.55
N VAL A 6 4.37 15.51 -1.22
CA VAL A 6 5.34 16.18 -2.11
C VAL A 6 4.62 16.85 -3.28
N ALA A 7 3.65 16.18 -3.93
CA ALA A 7 2.90 16.76 -5.04
C ALA A 7 2.10 18.00 -4.62
N GLN A 8 1.60 18.00 -3.38
CA GLN A 8 0.90 19.13 -2.78
C GLN A 8 1.86 20.29 -2.47
N GLU A 9 2.91 20.03 -1.69
CA GLU A 9 3.83 21.07 -1.20
C GLU A 9 4.70 21.65 -2.33
N ALA A 10 5.16 20.82 -3.27
CA ALA A 10 5.92 21.27 -4.43
C ALA A 10 5.05 21.94 -5.52
N GLY A 11 3.73 22.04 -5.29
CA GLY A 11 2.80 22.73 -6.19
C GLY A 11 2.50 22.00 -7.50
N PHE A 12 2.82 20.71 -7.61
CA PHE A 12 2.52 19.91 -8.80
C PHE A 12 1.01 19.73 -9.00
N LEU A 13 0.26 19.53 -7.92
CA LEU A 13 -1.21 19.46 -7.95
C LEU A 13 -1.82 20.82 -8.34
N ALA A 14 -1.36 21.90 -7.72
CA ALA A 14 -1.85 23.25 -8.02
C ALA A 14 -1.56 23.67 -9.47
N THR A 15 -0.35 23.40 -9.98
CA THR A 15 0.01 23.63 -11.39
C THR A 15 -0.84 22.81 -12.35
N ALA A 16 -1.27 21.62 -11.91
CA ALA A 16 -2.20 20.78 -12.64
C ALA A 16 -3.67 21.24 -12.49
N GLY A 17 -3.96 22.31 -11.75
CA GLY A 17 -5.31 22.81 -11.50
C GLY A 17 -6.15 21.87 -10.63
N LEU A 18 -5.49 21.18 -9.67
CA LEU A 18 -6.09 20.21 -8.76
C LEU A 18 -5.87 20.64 -7.32
N GLU A 19 -6.93 20.52 -6.52
CA GLU A 19 -6.90 20.75 -5.06
C GLU A 19 -7.60 19.57 -4.37
N PRO A 20 -6.93 18.40 -4.25
CA PRO A 20 -7.55 17.22 -3.67
C PRO A 20 -7.65 17.34 -2.14
N ASP A 21 -8.82 17.02 -1.60
CA ASP A 21 -8.99 16.78 -0.16
C ASP A 21 -8.71 15.30 0.18
N VAL A 22 -8.04 15.06 1.30
CA VAL A 22 -7.71 13.70 1.77
C VAL A 22 -8.67 13.27 2.87
N ASN A 23 -9.34 12.14 2.65
CA ASN A 23 -10.19 11.49 3.64
C ASN A 23 -9.64 10.10 3.98
N TYR A 24 -9.53 9.81 5.28
CA TYR A 24 -9.09 8.50 5.76
C TYR A 24 -10.30 7.61 6.01
N ALA A 25 -10.37 6.49 5.28
CA ALA A 25 -11.34 5.44 5.55
C ALA A 25 -10.85 4.53 6.69
N GLN A 26 -11.80 3.85 7.35
CA GLN A 26 -11.50 2.93 8.44
C GLN A 26 -10.68 1.70 7.98
N ASN A 27 -10.87 1.25 6.74
CA ASN A 27 -10.14 0.13 6.13
C ASN A 27 -10.28 0.16 4.60
N GLY A 28 -9.58 -0.76 3.92
CA GLY A 28 -9.59 -0.89 2.47
C GLY A 28 -10.99 -1.08 1.89
N ALA A 29 -11.81 -1.98 2.44
CA ALA A 29 -13.16 -2.21 1.92
C ALA A 29 -14.06 -0.95 1.97
N VAL A 30 -13.98 -0.17 3.04
CA VAL A 30 -14.70 1.11 3.16
C VAL A 30 -14.19 2.12 2.14
N ALA A 31 -12.87 2.25 1.97
CA ALA A 31 -12.28 3.12 0.96
C ALA A 31 -12.74 2.73 -0.46
N THR A 32 -12.71 1.43 -0.78
CA THR A 32 -13.18 0.91 -2.06
C THR A 32 -14.65 1.26 -2.30
N GLN A 33 -15.51 1.08 -1.29
CA GLN A 33 -16.93 1.40 -1.40
C GLN A 33 -17.18 2.89 -1.62
N LEU A 34 -16.45 3.76 -0.92
CA LEU A 34 -16.56 5.21 -1.10
C LEU A 34 -16.22 5.62 -2.53
N VAL A 35 -15.11 5.11 -3.08
CA VAL A 35 -14.70 5.44 -4.45
C VAL A 35 -15.62 4.82 -5.49
N ALA A 36 -15.98 3.54 -5.35
CA ALA A 36 -16.88 2.85 -6.28
C ALA A 36 -18.30 3.45 -6.31
N SER A 37 -18.67 4.25 -5.30
CA SER A 37 -19.93 4.99 -5.23
C SER A 37 -19.78 6.50 -5.43
N ASP A 38 -18.63 6.95 -5.97
CA ASP A 38 -18.31 8.34 -6.29
C ASP A 38 -18.37 9.31 -5.08
N HIS A 39 -18.20 8.81 -3.86
CA HIS A 39 -17.95 9.62 -2.66
C HIS A 39 -16.46 9.99 -2.48
N GLY A 40 -15.60 9.56 -3.41
CA GLY A 40 -14.21 9.99 -3.56
C GLY A 40 -13.73 9.69 -4.97
N ASP A 41 -12.94 10.60 -5.55
CA ASP A 41 -12.51 10.47 -6.96
C ASP A 41 -11.45 9.37 -7.15
N VAL A 42 -10.48 9.28 -6.24
CA VAL A 42 -9.34 8.35 -6.31
C VAL A 42 -9.12 7.70 -4.95
N GLY A 43 -9.00 6.38 -4.94
CA GLY A 43 -8.67 5.58 -3.76
C GLY A 43 -7.26 5.02 -3.82
N LEU A 44 -6.49 5.20 -2.76
CA LEU A 44 -5.29 4.40 -2.54
C LEU A 44 -5.68 3.14 -1.76
N ILE A 45 -5.96 2.07 -2.49
CA ILE A 45 -6.45 0.82 -1.91
C ILE A 45 -5.60 -0.36 -2.39
N THR A 46 -5.78 -1.49 -1.73
CA THR A 46 -5.31 -2.77 -2.23
C THR A 46 -6.36 -3.50 -3.08
N LEU A 47 -5.93 -4.47 -3.87
CA LEU A 47 -6.76 -5.17 -4.86
C LEU A 47 -7.83 -6.06 -4.20
N GLU A 48 -7.50 -6.73 -3.11
CA GLU A 48 -8.30 -7.81 -2.54
C GLU A 48 -9.71 -7.35 -2.08
N PRO A 49 -9.90 -6.21 -1.38
CA PRO A 49 -11.24 -5.74 -0.99
C PRO A 49 -12.11 -5.40 -2.19
N TYR A 50 -11.52 -4.95 -3.30
CA TYR A 50 -12.22 -4.69 -4.54
C TYR A 50 -12.71 -5.99 -5.20
N VAL A 51 -11.79 -6.93 -5.46
CA VAL A 51 -12.16 -8.18 -6.15
C VAL A 51 -13.11 -9.05 -5.32
N ALA A 52 -13.02 -8.98 -3.99
CA ALA A 52 -13.95 -9.68 -3.07
C ALA A 52 -15.39 -9.14 -3.11
N SER A 53 -15.60 -7.96 -3.70
CA SER A 53 -16.92 -7.36 -3.86
C SER A 53 -17.28 -7.05 -5.31
N PHE A 54 -16.47 -7.51 -6.28
CA PHE A 54 -16.71 -7.36 -7.71
C PHE A 54 -18.08 -7.91 -8.13
N ASP A 55 -18.39 -9.16 -7.76
CA ASP A 55 -19.67 -9.80 -8.10
C ASP A 55 -20.89 -9.15 -7.41
N LYS A 56 -20.67 -8.23 -6.47
CA LYS A 56 -21.75 -7.43 -5.84
C LYS A 56 -22.08 -6.17 -6.64
N GLY A 57 -21.52 -6.03 -7.84
CA GLY A 57 -21.77 -4.91 -8.73
C GLY A 57 -20.92 -3.68 -8.44
N MET A 58 -19.83 -3.81 -7.67
CA MET A 58 -18.87 -2.72 -7.52
C MET A 58 -18.08 -2.55 -8.82
N GLY A 59 -18.25 -1.39 -9.47
CA GLY A 59 -17.51 -1.00 -10.66
C GLY A 59 -16.29 -0.14 -10.33
N GLY A 60 -15.26 -0.23 -11.17
CA GLY A 60 -14.04 0.55 -11.04
C GLY A 60 -12.80 -0.17 -11.54
N LYS A 61 -11.72 0.59 -11.67
CA LYS A 61 -10.45 0.09 -12.19
C LYS A 61 -9.29 0.73 -11.45
N PHE A 62 -8.21 0.00 -11.35
CA PHE A 62 -6.94 0.58 -10.99
C PHE A 62 -6.26 1.20 -12.22
N ILE A 63 -5.82 2.46 -12.08
CA ILE A 63 -5.16 3.21 -13.16
C ILE A 63 -3.63 3.23 -13.05
N ALA A 64 -3.10 2.91 -11.88
CA ALA A 64 -1.68 2.70 -11.65
C ALA A 64 -1.45 1.75 -10.46
N THR A 65 -0.33 1.05 -10.49
CA THR A 65 0.19 0.23 -9.40
C THR A 65 1.16 1.04 -8.55
N ILE A 66 1.24 0.75 -7.25
CA ILE A 66 2.17 1.36 -6.30
C ILE A 66 3.02 0.27 -5.65
N GLY A 67 4.33 0.31 -5.88
CA GLY A 67 5.26 -0.75 -5.48
C GLY A 67 5.13 -1.98 -6.36
N ASP A 68 5.97 -2.96 -6.12
CA ASP A 68 6.07 -4.21 -6.90
C ASP A 68 5.95 -5.47 -6.04
N GLN A 69 5.89 -5.32 -4.71
CA GLN A 69 5.68 -6.38 -3.73
C GLN A 69 4.36 -6.18 -3.00
N ASN A 70 3.89 -7.22 -2.30
CA ASN A 70 2.71 -7.12 -1.48
C ASN A 70 2.93 -6.12 -0.35
N LEU A 71 1.92 -5.29 -0.09
CA LEU A 71 1.96 -4.31 0.99
C LEU A 71 1.97 -4.95 2.38
N PHE A 72 1.43 -6.17 2.51
CA PHE A 72 1.22 -6.88 3.76
C PHE A 72 2.29 -7.95 4.04
N TYR A 73 2.53 -8.15 5.32
CA TYR A 73 3.48 -9.13 5.85
C TYR A 73 2.84 -9.85 7.04
N VAL A 74 3.28 -11.09 7.31
CA VAL A 74 3.05 -11.75 8.60
C VAL A 74 4.35 -11.72 9.39
N GLY A 75 4.30 -11.23 10.62
CA GLY A 75 5.44 -11.08 11.50
C GLY A 75 5.18 -11.62 12.90
N VAL A 76 6.20 -12.24 13.49
CA VAL A 76 6.23 -12.64 14.91
C VAL A 76 7.33 -11.86 15.63
N PRO A 77 7.23 -11.61 16.94
CA PRO A 77 8.34 -11.07 17.71
C PRO A 77 9.64 -11.87 17.48
N VAL A 78 10.78 -11.20 17.36
CA VAL A 78 12.06 -11.86 17.03
C VAL A 78 12.48 -12.90 18.08
N ASP A 79 12.08 -12.67 19.33
CA ASP A 79 12.28 -13.52 20.51
C ASP A 79 11.22 -14.62 20.64
N SER A 80 10.26 -14.70 19.73
CA SER A 80 9.30 -15.81 19.65
C SER A 80 9.98 -17.12 19.26
N ASP A 81 9.57 -18.21 19.90
CA ASP A 81 9.93 -19.59 19.54
C ASP A 81 9.37 -20.02 18.16
N ILE A 82 8.48 -19.21 17.59
CA ILE A 82 7.93 -19.40 16.25
C ILE A 82 8.97 -18.90 15.22
N THR A 83 9.62 -19.84 14.55
CA THR A 83 10.66 -19.60 13.54
C THR A 83 10.20 -19.94 12.13
N THR A 84 9.11 -20.68 11.96
CA THR A 84 8.48 -20.98 10.67
C THR A 84 6.99 -20.67 10.68
N PHE A 85 6.42 -20.37 9.51
CA PHE A 85 4.98 -20.13 9.39
C PHE A 85 4.16 -21.36 9.82
N ALA A 86 4.63 -22.57 9.51
CA ALA A 86 3.98 -23.83 9.87
C ALA A 86 3.71 -23.96 11.39
N GLN A 87 4.52 -23.33 12.24
CA GLN A 87 4.31 -23.32 13.69
C GLN A 87 3.14 -22.42 14.13
N LEU A 88 2.49 -21.69 13.22
CA LEU A 88 1.25 -20.96 13.47
C LEU A 88 -0.02 -21.81 13.35
N GLU A 89 0.11 -23.11 13.04
CA GLU A 89 -1.03 -24.03 13.02
C GLU A 89 -1.73 -24.05 14.39
N GLY A 90 -3.06 -23.88 14.37
CA GLY A 90 -3.90 -23.79 15.57
C GLY A 90 -3.72 -22.51 16.40
N LYS A 91 -2.89 -21.55 15.95
CA LYS A 91 -2.63 -20.28 16.65
C LYS A 91 -3.50 -19.15 16.10
N THR A 92 -3.53 -18.03 16.82
CA THR A 92 -4.28 -16.84 16.40
C THR A 92 -3.34 -15.81 15.77
N ILE A 93 -3.67 -15.37 14.56
CA ILE A 93 -2.98 -14.28 13.85
C ILE A 93 -3.80 -12.99 14.00
N GLY A 94 -3.19 -11.95 14.54
CA GLY A 94 -3.79 -10.62 14.61
C GLY A 94 -3.78 -9.94 13.25
N VAL A 95 -4.94 -9.52 12.75
CA VAL A 95 -5.10 -8.78 11.50
C VAL A 95 -5.50 -7.33 11.80
N LEU A 96 -5.26 -6.41 10.84
CA LEU A 96 -5.64 -5.01 11.00
C LEU A 96 -7.15 -4.87 11.25
N SER A 97 -7.95 -5.49 10.38
CA SER A 97 -9.40 -5.66 10.55
C SER A 97 -9.89 -6.78 9.64
N MET A 98 -11.14 -7.21 9.83
CA MET A 98 -11.76 -8.23 8.99
C MET A 98 -12.07 -7.76 7.56
N GLY A 99 -12.06 -6.44 7.30
CA GLY A 99 -12.24 -5.85 5.98
C GLY A 99 -10.93 -5.36 5.32
N SER A 100 -9.78 -5.70 5.88
CA SER A 100 -8.46 -5.31 5.38
C SER A 100 -7.77 -6.45 4.65
N SER A 101 -6.92 -6.13 3.67
CA SER A 101 -6.10 -7.14 2.98
C SER A 101 -5.15 -7.94 3.86
N SER A 102 -4.90 -7.50 5.09
CA SER A 102 -4.20 -8.32 6.09
C SER A 102 -4.82 -9.71 6.27
N ILE A 103 -6.15 -9.84 6.17
CA ILE A 103 -6.80 -11.14 6.32
C ILE A 103 -6.58 -12.04 5.10
N TYR A 104 -6.63 -11.47 3.89
CA TYR A 104 -6.44 -12.23 2.65
C TYR A 104 -4.99 -12.71 2.56
N TYR A 105 -4.04 -11.81 2.83
CA TYR A 105 -2.62 -12.18 2.89
C TYR A 105 -2.34 -13.27 3.94
N ALA A 106 -2.89 -13.16 5.15
CA ALA A 106 -2.67 -14.16 6.19
C ALA A 106 -3.33 -15.51 5.85
N LYS A 107 -4.50 -15.50 5.17
CA LYS A 107 -5.16 -16.72 4.67
C LYS A 107 -4.37 -17.39 3.54
N ALA A 108 -3.82 -16.59 2.62
CA ALA A 108 -2.94 -17.07 1.55
C ALA A 108 -1.74 -17.82 2.13
N MET A 109 -1.03 -17.17 3.07
CA MET A 109 0.11 -17.78 3.77
C MET A 109 -0.26 -19.08 4.51
N ALA A 110 -1.44 -19.10 5.17
CA ALA A 110 -1.93 -20.30 5.86
C ALA A 110 -2.24 -21.45 4.89
N LYS A 111 -2.89 -21.14 3.77
CA LYS A 111 -3.21 -22.13 2.74
C LYS A 111 -1.95 -22.71 2.12
N GLU A 112 -0.95 -21.88 1.81
CA GLU A 112 0.33 -22.32 1.27
C GLU A 112 1.10 -23.21 2.27
N ALA A 113 1.01 -22.90 3.56
CA ALA A 113 1.54 -23.74 4.63
C ALA A 113 0.75 -25.04 4.85
N GLY A 114 -0.32 -25.29 4.08
CA GLY A 114 -1.15 -26.48 4.15
C GLY A 114 -2.21 -26.46 5.26
N PHE A 115 -2.46 -25.32 5.89
CA PHE A 115 -3.44 -25.21 6.97
C PHE A 115 -4.87 -25.25 6.42
N THR A 116 -5.79 -25.85 7.18
CA THR A 116 -7.21 -25.69 6.91
C THR A 116 -7.75 -24.43 7.57
N LEU A 117 -8.93 -23.97 7.14
CA LEU A 117 -9.63 -22.85 7.79
C LEU A 117 -9.96 -23.13 9.26
N ALA A 118 -10.05 -24.40 9.67
CA ALA A 118 -10.25 -24.77 11.07
C ALA A 118 -8.97 -24.58 11.91
N ASP A 119 -7.80 -24.64 11.26
CA ASP A 119 -6.50 -24.55 11.92
C ASP A 119 -6.01 -23.10 12.06
N THR A 120 -6.74 -22.12 11.50
CA THR A 120 -6.29 -20.72 11.51
C THR A 120 -7.35 -19.81 12.13
N SER A 121 -6.99 -19.14 13.22
CA SER A 121 -7.83 -18.12 13.86
C SER A 121 -7.31 -16.72 13.55
N PHE A 122 -8.21 -15.78 13.27
CA PHE A 122 -7.87 -14.37 13.02
C PHE A 122 -8.54 -13.47 14.05
N ALA A 123 -7.80 -12.52 14.61
CA ALA A 123 -8.34 -11.52 15.53
C ALA A 123 -8.14 -10.10 14.99
N PRO A 124 -9.16 -9.23 14.96
CA PRO A 124 -8.99 -7.85 14.51
C PRO A 124 -8.36 -7.03 15.64
N VAL A 125 -7.05 -6.79 15.54
CA VAL A 125 -6.25 -6.14 16.60
C VAL A 125 -5.91 -4.69 16.27
N GLY A 126 -6.26 -4.19 15.08
CA GLY A 126 -5.90 -2.85 14.64
C GLY A 126 -4.40 -2.73 14.35
N MET A 127 -3.81 -1.60 14.73
CA MET A 127 -2.39 -1.28 14.55
C MET A 127 -1.86 -0.50 15.76
N GLY A 128 -0.55 -0.32 15.87
CA GLY A 128 0.05 0.40 17.00
C GLY A 128 -0.11 -0.35 18.32
N ASP A 129 -0.41 0.39 19.39
CA ASP A 129 -0.46 -0.14 20.76
C ASP A 129 -1.47 -1.29 20.96
N SER A 130 -2.60 -1.27 20.24
CA SER A 130 -3.59 -2.35 20.36
C SER A 130 -3.06 -3.68 19.82
N ALA A 131 -2.35 -3.64 18.69
CA ALA A 131 -1.70 -4.81 18.10
C ALA A 131 -0.55 -5.32 18.98
N LEU A 132 0.24 -4.41 19.55
CA LEU A 132 1.30 -4.77 20.52
C LEU A 132 0.74 -5.37 21.80
N ASN A 133 -0.34 -4.82 22.32
CA ASN A 133 -0.99 -5.36 23.51
C ASN A 133 -1.48 -6.80 23.26
N ALA A 134 -2.09 -7.05 22.09
CA ALA A 134 -2.54 -8.39 21.74
C ALA A 134 -1.40 -9.42 21.69
N LEU A 135 -0.20 -9.03 21.22
CA LEU A 135 1.00 -9.87 21.32
C LEU A 135 1.44 -10.06 22.77
N ARG A 136 1.57 -8.98 23.54
CA ARG A 136 2.06 -8.99 24.94
C ARG A 136 1.17 -9.82 25.87
N THR A 137 -0.15 -9.76 25.68
CA THR A 137 -1.11 -10.55 26.47
C THR A 137 -1.31 -11.95 25.91
N ASN A 138 -0.52 -12.35 24.90
CA ASN A 138 -0.62 -13.63 24.20
C ASN A 138 -2.03 -13.91 23.64
N GLN A 139 -2.77 -12.86 23.28
CA GLN A 139 -4.05 -12.98 22.57
C GLN A 139 -3.83 -13.46 21.14
N VAL A 140 -2.73 -13.03 20.53
CA VAL A 140 -2.28 -13.45 19.20
C VAL A 140 -0.80 -13.82 19.23
N GLN A 141 -0.36 -14.70 18.33
CA GLN A 141 1.03 -15.17 18.26
C GLN A 141 1.80 -14.57 17.08
N ALA A 142 1.09 -13.99 16.11
CA ALA A 142 1.63 -13.26 14.99
C ALA A 142 0.75 -12.06 14.66
N LEU A 143 1.30 -11.09 13.94
CA LEU A 143 0.57 -9.98 13.33
C LEU A 143 0.64 -10.09 11.81
N ALA A 144 -0.46 -9.77 11.14
CA ALA A 144 -0.56 -9.56 9.71
C ALA A 144 -0.93 -8.10 9.47
N LEU A 145 0.06 -7.28 9.08
CA LEU A 145 -0.08 -5.82 8.93
C LEU A 145 0.66 -5.34 7.69
N HIS A 146 0.36 -4.12 7.25
CA HIS A 146 1.12 -3.47 6.19
C HIS A 146 2.48 -2.97 6.71
N ARG A 147 3.47 -2.85 5.81
CA ARG A 147 4.85 -2.47 6.18
C ARG A 147 4.96 -1.19 7.04
N PRO A 148 4.24 -0.09 6.74
CA PRO A 148 4.29 1.11 7.59
C PRO A 148 3.80 0.88 9.03
N ALA A 149 2.82 -0.01 9.24
CA ALA A 149 2.35 -0.33 10.59
C ALA A 149 3.42 -1.09 11.36
N PHE A 150 4.10 -2.05 10.72
CA PHE A 150 5.26 -2.70 11.32
C PHE A 150 6.40 -1.72 11.64
N ALA A 151 6.71 -0.79 10.74
CA ALA A 151 7.74 0.23 10.97
C ALA A 151 7.44 1.05 12.23
N ALA A 152 6.18 1.44 12.43
CA ALA A 152 5.77 2.16 13.65
C ALA A 152 5.99 1.34 14.93
N LEU A 153 5.75 0.01 14.89
CA LEU A 153 6.04 -0.88 16.01
C LEU A 153 7.56 -1.02 16.23
N GLU A 154 8.33 -1.11 15.15
CA GLU A 154 9.79 -1.21 15.19
C GLU A 154 10.43 0.04 15.80
N ARG A 155 9.94 1.23 15.44
CA ARG A 155 10.34 2.50 16.09
C ARG A 155 10.05 2.53 17.58
N SER A 156 9.06 1.75 18.04
CA SER A 156 8.70 1.63 19.46
C SER A 156 9.55 0.59 20.20
N GLY A 157 10.61 0.07 19.58
CA GLY A 157 11.59 -0.85 20.19
C GLY A 157 11.28 -2.33 20.00
N PHE A 158 10.32 -2.68 19.15
CA PHE A 158 10.01 -4.07 18.82
C PHE A 158 10.78 -4.52 17.59
N ALA A 159 11.04 -5.82 17.49
CA ALA A 159 11.66 -6.41 16.31
C ALA A 159 10.85 -7.63 15.89
N PHE A 160 10.70 -7.80 14.57
CA PHE A 160 9.89 -8.86 14.00
C PHE A 160 10.71 -9.77 13.09
N ARG A 161 10.40 -11.07 13.15
CA ARG A 161 10.73 -12.05 12.12
C ARG A 161 9.55 -12.10 11.16
N TYR A 162 9.78 -11.74 9.90
CA TYR A 162 8.77 -11.80 8.86
C TYR A 162 8.77 -13.15 8.16
N PHE A 163 7.58 -13.67 7.91
CA PHE A 163 7.37 -14.78 7.00
C PHE A 163 7.02 -14.22 5.62
N LYS A 164 7.62 -14.81 4.59
CA LYS A 164 7.37 -14.49 3.19
C LYS A 164 6.95 -15.76 2.47
N ASP A 165 6.12 -15.56 1.47
CA ASP A 165 5.75 -16.56 0.49
C ASP A 165 5.94 -15.99 -0.91
N ASP A 166 6.58 -16.76 -1.79
CA ASP A 166 6.89 -16.31 -3.15
C ASP A 166 5.61 -16.21 -4.02
N ALA A 167 4.56 -16.97 -3.71
CA ALA A 167 3.32 -16.98 -4.48
C ALA A 167 2.43 -15.75 -4.24
N ILE A 168 2.55 -15.04 -3.12
CA ILE A 168 1.78 -13.80 -2.89
C ILE A 168 2.62 -12.56 -2.56
N SER A 169 3.83 -12.72 -2.01
CA SER A 169 4.67 -11.57 -1.63
C SER A 169 5.27 -10.87 -2.85
N GLY A 170 5.52 -11.63 -3.92
CA GLY A 170 6.10 -11.16 -5.17
C GLY A 170 5.17 -10.33 -6.06
N PHE A 171 3.95 -10.04 -5.62
CA PHE A 171 2.96 -9.31 -6.42
C PHE A 171 2.58 -8.00 -5.76
N SER A 172 2.58 -6.91 -6.53
CA SER A 172 1.97 -5.67 -6.05
C SER A 172 0.45 -5.83 -5.97
N ASN A 173 -0.10 -5.50 -4.82
CA ASN A 173 -1.53 -5.47 -4.59
C ASN A 173 -2.05 -4.05 -4.33
N TYR A 174 -1.21 -3.02 -4.35
CA TYR A 174 -1.57 -1.65 -3.97
C TYR A 174 -1.60 -0.73 -5.19
N GLY A 175 -2.56 0.20 -5.27
CA GLY A 175 -2.70 1.05 -6.44
C GLY A 175 -3.69 2.19 -6.30
N LEU A 176 -3.79 2.98 -7.38
CA LEU A 176 -4.76 4.06 -7.55
C LEU A 176 -6.02 3.50 -8.19
N PHE A 177 -7.09 3.40 -7.41
CA PHE A 177 -8.41 2.92 -7.83
C PHE A 177 -9.37 4.08 -8.11
N VAL A 178 -10.17 3.96 -9.15
CA VAL A 178 -11.22 4.92 -9.53
C VAL A 178 -12.49 4.16 -9.93
N SER A 179 -13.65 4.78 -9.78
CA SER A 179 -14.90 4.21 -10.32
C SER A 179 -14.91 4.26 -11.86
N ASP A 180 -15.74 3.43 -12.49
CA ASP A 180 -15.93 3.47 -13.95
C ASP A 180 -16.50 4.84 -14.39
N ALA A 181 -17.38 5.43 -13.59
CA ALA A 181 -17.96 6.75 -13.85
C ALA A 181 -16.90 7.86 -13.82
N THR A 182 -16.02 7.84 -12.81
CA THR A 182 -14.92 8.80 -12.70
C THR A 182 -13.89 8.60 -13.81
N LEU A 183 -13.56 7.36 -14.16
CA LEU A 183 -12.65 7.06 -15.26
C LEU A 183 -13.16 7.60 -16.60
N ALA A 184 -14.46 7.42 -16.89
CA ALA A 184 -15.08 7.89 -18.12
C ALA A 184 -15.30 9.42 -18.13
N GLY A 185 -15.74 10.00 -17.01
CA GLY A 185 -16.14 11.41 -16.93
C GLY A 185 -15.01 12.38 -16.59
N GLN A 186 -13.95 11.92 -15.93
CA GLN A 186 -12.88 12.76 -15.40
C GLN A 186 -11.47 12.37 -15.92
N ARG A 187 -11.38 11.71 -17.09
CA ARG A 187 -10.10 11.23 -17.68
C ARG A 187 -8.98 12.28 -17.64
N ASP A 188 -9.26 13.50 -18.11
CA ASP A 188 -8.26 14.59 -18.12
C ASP A 188 -7.78 14.96 -16.71
N LYS A 189 -8.69 15.00 -15.73
CA LYS A 189 -8.35 15.24 -14.32
C LYS A 189 -7.46 14.11 -13.77
N LEU A 190 -7.76 12.86 -14.12
CA LEU A 190 -6.98 11.69 -13.70
C LEU A 190 -5.57 11.65 -14.34
N VAL A 191 -5.45 12.02 -15.62
CA VAL A 191 -4.14 12.15 -16.31
C VAL A 191 -3.29 13.21 -15.63
N ARG A 192 -3.88 14.38 -15.34
CA ARG A 192 -3.21 15.47 -14.62
C ARG A 192 -2.82 15.09 -13.20
N PHE A 193 -3.69 14.37 -12.48
CA PHE A 193 -3.42 13.86 -11.14
C PHE A 193 -2.25 12.87 -11.16
N LEU A 194 -2.32 11.84 -12.01
CA LEU A 194 -1.25 10.85 -12.14
C LEU A 194 0.07 11.51 -12.57
N GLY A 195 0.03 12.49 -13.48
CA GLY A 195 1.22 13.25 -13.87
C GLY A 195 1.83 14.04 -12.71
N ALA A 196 1.02 14.64 -11.84
CA ALA A 196 1.52 15.30 -10.62
C ALA A 196 2.15 14.30 -9.63
N MET A 197 1.57 13.11 -9.50
CA MET A 197 2.12 12.04 -8.67
C MET A 197 3.46 11.52 -9.20
N LEU A 198 3.60 11.36 -10.53
CA LEU A 198 4.86 10.96 -11.17
C LEU A 198 5.96 12.02 -11.03
N LYS A 199 5.60 13.32 -11.07
CA LYS A 199 6.55 14.41 -10.74
C LYS A 199 7.01 14.31 -9.29
N ALA A 200 6.09 14.05 -8.36
CA ALA A 200 6.43 13.91 -6.95
C ALA A 200 7.30 12.68 -6.67
N GLU A 201 7.05 11.56 -7.33
CA GLU A 201 7.92 10.39 -7.26
C GLU A 201 9.36 10.71 -7.71
N LEU A 202 9.51 11.41 -8.84
CA LEU A 202 10.84 11.84 -9.29
C LEU A 202 11.49 12.80 -8.28
N PHE A 203 10.73 13.72 -7.69
CA PHE A 203 11.22 14.57 -6.61
C PHE A 203 11.70 13.76 -5.40
N VAL A 204 10.90 12.80 -4.92
CA VAL A 204 11.25 11.92 -3.78
C VAL A 204 12.55 11.17 -4.06
N LYS A 205 12.72 10.67 -5.29
CA LYS A 205 13.95 9.99 -5.72
C LYS A 205 15.16 10.93 -5.76
N THR A 206 14.98 12.16 -6.21
CA THR A 206 16.07 13.14 -6.34
C THR A 206 16.47 13.73 -4.99
N ASN A 207 15.51 13.98 -4.09
CA ASN A 207 15.77 14.57 -2.78
C ASN A 207 14.90 13.89 -1.69
N PRO A 208 15.26 12.66 -1.28
CA PRO A 208 14.47 11.89 -0.31
C PRO A 208 14.43 12.53 1.07
N GLU A 209 15.48 13.26 1.47
CA GLU A 209 15.46 13.99 2.74
C GLU A 209 14.44 15.13 2.73
N ALA A 210 14.41 15.96 1.67
CA ALA A 210 13.39 17.01 1.54
C ALA A 210 11.98 16.41 1.51
N ALA A 211 11.78 15.31 0.79
CA ALA A 211 10.50 14.61 0.77
C ALA A 211 10.04 14.14 2.16
N LEU A 212 10.95 13.58 2.97
CA LEU A 212 10.64 13.21 4.35
C LEU A 212 10.27 14.43 5.19
N ARG A 213 10.99 15.54 5.04
CA ARG A 213 10.71 16.78 5.78
C ARG A 213 9.34 17.36 5.41
N ILE A 214 8.99 17.35 4.12
CA ILE A 214 7.65 17.71 3.65
C ILE A 214 6.61 16.82 4.30
N TYR A 215 6.84 15.50 4.30
CA TYR A 215 5.93 14.54 4.91
C TYR A 215 5.74 14.80 6.40
N TRP A 216 6.81 15.03 7.17
CA TRP A 216 6.73 15.30 8.61
C TRP A 216 6.16 16.67 8.96
N LYS A 217 6.28 17.66 8.08
CA LYS A 217 5.59 18.95 8.24
C LYS A 217 4.08 18.77 8.25
N ILE A 218 3.57 17.83 7.45
CA ILE A 218 2.14 17.56 7.28
C ILE A 218 1.64 16.48 8.25
N GLN A 219 2.49 15.47 8.54
CA GLN A 219 2.23 14.37 9.48
C GLN A 219 3.32 14.32 10.57
N PRO A 220 3.30 15.23 11.57
CA PRO A 220 4.36 15.32 12.57
C PRO A 220 4.54 14.03 13.39
N GLU A 221 3.47 13.26 13.59
CA GLU A 221 3.48 11.98 14.30
C GLU A 221 4.23 10.87 13.56
N ALA A 222 4.46 11.03 12.25
CA ALA A 222 5.25 10.10 11.46
C ALA A 222 6.77 10.35 11.60
N ARG A 223 7.19 11.48 12.19
CA ARG A 223 8.60 11.77 12.43
C ARG A 223 9.14 10.80 13.50
N PRO A 224 10.23 10.06 13.21
CA PRO A 224 10.88 9.25 14.24
C PRO A 224 11.33 10.09 15.43
N ALA A 225 11.35 9.48 16.61
CA ALA A 225 11.85 10.11 17.82
C ALA A 225 13.37 10.32 17.76
N GLY A 226 13.88 11.23 18.58
CA GLY A 226 15.31 11.58 18.63
C GLY A 226 15.60 12.95 18.04
N ASP A 227 16.88 13.31 18.04
CA ASP A 227 17.37 14.54 17.42
C ASP A 227 17.18 14.50 15.89
N GLU A 228 17.51 15.61 15.24
CA GLU A 228 17.27 15.77 13.81
C GLU A 228 18.04 14.76 12.95
N ALA A 229 19.30 14.47 13.31
CA ALA A 229 20.13 13.55 12.54
C ALA A 229 19.60 12.11 12.68
N ALA A 230 19.29 11.69 13.91
CA ALA A 230 18.75 10.36 14.16
C ALA A 230 17.37 10.16 13.49
N ALA A 231 16.50 11.18 13.53
CA ALA A 231 15.19 11.09 12.89
C ALA A 231 15.31 10.96 11.36
N VAL A 232 16.19 11.75 10.74
CA VAL A 232 16.49 11.68 9.29
C VAL A 232 17.07 10.33 8.91
N GLU A 233 18.02 9.80 9.67
CA GLU A 233 18.61 8.48 9.41
C GLU A 233 17.55 7.37 9.39
N VAL A 234 16.71 7.30 10.43
CA VAL A 234 15.63 6.32 10.53
C VAL A 234 14.61 6.52 9.41
N GLY A 235 14.18 7.76 9.18
CA GLY A 235 13.21 8.09 8.13
C GLY A 235 13.70 7.71 6.74
N LEU A 236 14.97 7.98 6.43
CA LEU A 236 15.58 7.60 5.15
C LEU A 236 15.68 6.08 5.03
N SER A 237 16.01 5.35 6.09
CA SER A 237 16.00 3.89 6.05
C SER A 237 14.61 3.33 5.76
N GLU A 238 13.55 3.90 6.33
CA GLU A 238 12.16 3.49 6.07
C GLU A 238 11.74 3.82 4.64
N LEU A 239 12.01 5.04 4.17
CA LEU A 239 11.68 5.47 2.81
C LEU A 239 12.47 4.66 1.77
N ASN A 240 13.77 4.44 2.00
CA ASN A 240 14.61 3.63 1.11
C ASN A 240 14.16 2.18 1.09
N PHE A 241 13.70 1.60 2.22
CA PHE A 241 13.10 0.28 2.18
C PHE A 241 11.88 0.25 1.25
N GLU A 242 11.05 1.29 1.25
CA GLU A 242 9.92 1.38 0.31
C GLU A 242 10.36 1.57 -1.15
N LEU A 243 11.46 2.30 -1.39
CA LEU A 243 12.00 2.56 -2.73
C LEU A 243 12.79 1.37 -3.31
N ASP A 244 13.64 0.73 -2.50
CA ASP A 244 14.50 -0.39 -2.88
C ASP A 244 13.70 -1.66 -3.13
N ASN A 245 12.57 -1.82 -2.43
CA ASN A 245 11.67 -2.91 -2.75
C ASN A 245 11.07 -2.71 -4.14
N ALA A 246 10.91 -1.47 -4.65
CA ALA A 246 10.37 -1.20 -5.97
C ALA A 246 11.41 -1.39 -7.10
N SER A 247 11.16 -2.31 -8.03
CA SER A 247 12.08 -2.57 -9.15
C SER A 247 12.35 -1.31 -9.99
N GLY A 248 13.63 -0.92 -10.10
CA GLY A 248 14.05 0.28 -10.83
C GLY A 248 13.93 1.59 -10.05
N ASN A 249 13.59 1.53 -8.76
CA ASN A 249 13.35 2.68 -7.89
C ASN A 249 12.26 3.60 -8.45
N GLU A 250 11.21 2.99 -9.01
CA GLU A 250 9.95 3.62 -9.42
C GLU A 250 8.82 2.84 -8.74
N ARG A 251 8.11 3.51 -7.83
CA ARG A 251 6.95 3.00 -7.11
C ARG A 251 5.68 3.13 -7.91
N ILE A 252 5.42 4.24 -8.62
CA ILE A 252 4.17 4.41 -9.38
C ILE A 252 4.40 3.90 -10.79
N ARG A 253 3.68 2.85 -11.18
CA ARG A 253 3.96 2.10 -12.41
C ARG A 253 2.69 1.75 -13.16
N PRO A 254 2.77 1.51 -14.48
CA PRO A 254 1.68 0.85 -15.18
C PRO A 254 1.52 -0.58 -14.63
N PHE A 255 0.32 -1.12 -14.75
CA PHE A 255 0.09 -2.53 -14.43
C PHE A 255 0.86 -3.45 -15.36
N ASP A 256 1.47 -4.47 -14.79
CA ASP A 256 2.01 -5.61 -15.50
C ASP A 256 0.91 -6.68 -15.60
N ALA A 257 0.48 -7.00 -16.82
CA ALA A 257 -0.65 -7.90 -17.05
C ALA A 257 -0.37 -9.32 -16.53
N ASP A 258 0.84 -9.84 -16.73
CA ASP A 258 1.22 -11.19 -16.33
C ASP A 258 1.33 -11.29 -14.81
N ARG A 259 1.93 -10.28 -14.17
CA ARG A 259 1.99 -10.22 -12.70
C ARG A 259 0.60 -10.05 -12.09
N THR A 260 -0.24 -9.21 -12.68
CA THR A 260 -1.62 -9.01 -12.21
C THR A 260 -2.44 -10.30 -12.37
N GLN A 261 -2.26 -11.03 -13.47
CA GLN A 261 -2.89 -12.33 -13.69
C GLN A 261 -2.46 -13.34 -12.62
N GLY A 262 -1.16 -13.42 -12.31
CA GLY A 262 -0.63 -14.29 -11.25
C GLY A 262 -1.28 -14.03 -9.88
N LEU A 263 -1.36 -12.77 -9.46
CA LEU A 263 -2.07 -12.41 -8.22
C LEU A 263 -3.56 -12.77 -8.30
N LEU A 264 -4.22 -12.49 -9.42
CA LEU A 264 -5.64 -12.78 -9.59
C LEU A 264 -5.92 -14.30 -9.52
N ASP A 265 -5.04 -15.13 -10.05
CA ASP A 265 -5.15 -16.59 -9.99
C ASP A 265 -4.99 -17.12 -8.56
N VAL A 266 -4.06 -16.55 -7.79
CA VAL A 266 -3.92 -16.85 -6.35
C VAL A 266 -5.22 -16.50 -5.61
N LEU A 267 -5.74 -15.28 -5.80
CA LEU A 267 -6.97 -14.82 -5.16
C LEU A 267 -8.21 -15.65 -5.57
N LYS A 268 -8.28 -16.13 -6.82
CA LYS A 268 -9.32 -17.07 -7.27
C LYS A 268 -9.19 -18.41 -6.57
N SER A 269 -7.98 -18.95 -6.48
CA SER A 269 -7.73 -20.24 -5.82
C SER A 269 -8.14 -20.21 -4.34
N GLU A 270 -8.07 -19.05 -3.70
CA GLU A 270 -8.44 -18.80 -2.31
C GLU A 270 -9.93 -18.51 -2.12
N GLY A 271 -10.69 -18.38 -3.20
CA GLY A 271 -12.10 -17.98 -3.17
C GLY A 271 -12.33 -16.51 -2.78
N VAL A 272 -11.28 -15.68 -2.86
CA VAL A 272 -11.38 -14.23 -2.64
C VAL A 272 -11.95 -13.55 -3.88
N ALA A 273 -11.45 -13.92 -5.06
CA ALA A 273 -11.91 -13.41 -6.33
C ALA A 273 -12.87 -14.39 -7.03
N SER A 274 -13.81 -13.85 -7.80
CA SER A 274 -14.72 -14.63 -8.63
C SER A 274 -13.98 -15.45 -9.69
N ALA A 275 -14.50 -16.60 -10.11
CA ALA A 275 -13.90 -17.35 -11.22
C ALA A 275 -13.95 -16.55 -12.54
N SER A 276 -14.94 -15.68 -12.72
CA SER A 276 -15.19 -14.94 -13.97
C SER A 276 -14.42 -13.63 -14.10
N ILE A 277 -13.87 -13.07 -13.02
CA ILE A 277 -13.17 -11.78 -13.10
C ILE A 277 -11.88 -11.92 -13.92
N THR A 278 -11.59 -10.95 -14.77
CA THR A 278 -10.40 -10.89 -15.62
C THR A 278 -9.53 -9.69 -15.25
N VAL A 279 -8.26 -9.70 -15.67
CA VAL A 279 -7.36 -8.55 -15.47
C VAL A 279 -7.96 -7.27 -16.08
N SER A 280 -8.52 -7.35 -17.29
CA SER A 280 -9.17 -6.20 -17.94
C SER A 280 -10.38 -5.64 -17.19
N ASP A 281 -11.02 -6.43 -16.33
CA ASP A 281 -12.12 -5.93 -15.49
C ASP A 281 -11.61 -5.01 -14.39
N ILE A 282 -10.36 -5.22 -13.93
CA ILE A 282 -9.83 -4.59 -12.72
C ILE A 282 -8.75 -3.54 -12.96
N VAL A 283 -8.13 -3.50 -14.14
CA VAL A 283 -7.08 -2.50 -14.46
C VAL A 283 -7.37 -1.73 -15.74
N ASP A 284 -6.96 -0.46 -15.77
CA ASP A 284 -6.89 0.38 -16.96
C ASP A 284 -5.62 1.25 -16.91
N GLY A 285 -4.54 0.78 -17.54
CA GLY A 285 -3.30 1.53 -17.64
C GLY A 285 -3.28 2.60 -18.75
N SER A 286 -4.39 2.87 -19.44
CA SER A 286 -4.42 3.73 -20.63
C SER A 286 -4.07 5.19 -20.34
N LEU A 287 -4.11 5.62 -19.07
CA LEU A 287 -3.76 6.98 -18.66
C LEU A 287 -2.26 7.17 -18.49
N PHE A 288 -1.51 6.09 -18.31
CA PHE A 288 -0.15 6.16 -17.78
C PHE A 288 0.82 6.86 -18.74
N ALA A 289 0.75 6.53 -20.03
CA ALA A 289 1.62 7.12 -21.04
C ALA A 289 1.37 8.64 -21.20
N GLU A 290 0.10 9.06 -21.18
CA GLU A 290 -0.27 10.48 -21.24
C GLU A 290 0.20 11.22 -19.98
N ALA A 291 0.01 10.64 -18.81
CA ALA A 291 0.46 11.22 -17.54
C ALA A 291 1.99 11.36 -17.47
N ALA A 292 2.72 10.34 -17.91
CA ALA A 292 4.18 10.36 -17.96
C ALA A 292 4.71 11.44 -18.91
N ALA A 293 4.00 11.74 -20.00
CA ALA A 293 4.37 12.80 -20.93
C ALA A 293 4.26 14.22 -20.33
N LEU A 294 3.54 14.39 -19.21
CA LEU A 294 3.45 15.67 -18.50
C LEU A 294 4.67 15.96 -17.60
N VAL A 295 5.59 14.99 -17.45
CA VAL A 295 6.74 15.08 -16.56
C VAL A 295 7.93 15.71 -17.28
N ASP A 296 8.14 17.01 -17.07
CA ASP A 296 9.41 17.66 -17.39
C ASP A 296 10.46 17.23 -16.35
N ARG A 297 11.25 16.21 -16.70
CA ARG A 297 12.20 15.58 -15.78
C ARG A 297 13.27 16.55 -15.31
N ASP A 298 13.79 17.40 -16.21
CA ASP A 298 14.87 18.33 -15.88
C ASP A 298 14.36 19.41 -14.92
N ALA A 299 13.16 19.95 -15.15
CA ALA A 299 12.55 20.91 -14.25
C ALA A 299 12.28 20.33 -12.85
N VAL A 300 11.80 19.08 -12.77
CA VAL A 300 11.55 18.41 -11.47
C VAL A 300 12.86 18.12 -10.74
N VAL A 301 13.88 17.62 -11.42
CA VAL A 301 15.20 17.35 -10.83
C VAL A 301 15.84 18.64 -10.33
N GLN A 302 15.76 19.72 -11.11
CA GLN A 302 16.28 21.02 -10.70
C GLN A 302 15.54 21.53 -9.46
N LEU A 303 14.19 21.50 -9.47
CA LEU A 303 13.39 21.89 -8.32
C LEU A 303 13.74 21.10 -7.07
N ALA A 304 13.86 19.77 -7.18
CA ALA A 304 14.20 18.91 -6.06
C ALA A 304 15.62 19.15 -5.54
N THR A 305 16.59 19.40 -6.43
CA THR A 305 17.99 19.69 -6.06
C THR A 305 18.11 21.04 -5.35
N ASP A 306 17.36 22.05 -5.80
CA ASP A 306 17.38 23.39 -5.22
C ASP A 306 16.50 23.51 -3.96
N TRP A 307 15.70 22.49 -3.66
CA TRP A 307 14.76 22.51 -2.54
C TRP A 307 15.51 22.62 -1.22
N LYS A 308 15.32 23.75 -0.53
CA LYS A 308 15.82 23.98 0.82
C LYS A 308 14.68 23.79 1.79
N ASN A 309 14.98 23.06 2.87
CA ASN A 309 14.09 22.73 3.99
C ASN A 309 13.11 23.84 4.38
#